data_AF-A0A5D2YG46-F1
#
_entry.id   AF-A0A5D2YG46-F1
#
_cell.length_a   1.000
_cell.length_b   1.000
_cell.length_c   1.000
_cell.angle_alpha   90.00
_cell.angle_beta   90.00
_cell.angle_gamma   90.00
#
_symmetry.space_group_name_H-M   'P 1'
#
loop_
_entity.id
_entity.type
_entity.pdbx_description
1 polymer ?
#
loop_
_entity_poly.entity_id
_entity_poly.type
_entity_poly.pdbx_seq_one_letter_code
_entity_poly.pdbx_strand_id
1 'polypeptide(L)'
;MLNFFNIRNDGMEDRYSVLIELAAQSAADAFYFSLNGKRFSPAEAELCHILFTQSVEYTELGEIASTPPVGFTELPTCPICLERLDPDTSGILSTFCDHSFQCSCTSKWTYLSCTVCRFCQQQEENPVCSICGSGENLWICLICGFMGCGRYKEGHGVRHWKDTQHCYSLELISQQIWDYVGDGYVHRLTHSKVDGKPVEINSRCTSIEGTCHSCGYGDDSGINEAIYSSKVEAVFDEYSRLLATELEKQRQNYESLLAEAKGKRDSTIAEAVEKAVTSEMQDIQSKLDKCTEEKNALAEINRKLIKDQQVWHVKVKEIEEREASESRLMDEKILDLEEQVRDLKVYIEAQKTLTDMTDSDSIKGGTVLPVPSTQSSSTNTRRHKKAGRRRN
;
A
#
# COMPACT_ATOMS: atom_id res chain seq x y z
N MET A 1 10.86 -8.69 10.04
CA MET A 1 9.81 -8.93 9.04
C MET A 1 9.46 -7.56 8.49
N LEU A 2 9.49 -7.37 7.17
CA LEU A 2 9.05 -6.12 6.53
C LEU A 2 7.62 -6.37 6.04
N ASN A 3 6.63 -5.72 6.64
CA ASN A 3 5.26 -5.76 6.16
C ASN A 3 5.02 -4.54 5.26
N PHE A 4 4.47 -4.78 4.07
CA PHE A 4 4.15 -3.75 3.09
C PHE A 4 2.66 -3.81 2.77
N PHE A 5 1.95 -2.69 2.91
CA PHE A 5 0.58 -2.55 2.45
C PHE A 5 0.51 -1.44 1.39
N ASN A 6 -0.04 -1.76 0.22
CA ASN A 6 -0.28 -0.78 -0.84
C ASN A 6 -1.64 -0.11 -0.60
N ILE A 7 -1.64 1.21 -0.53
CA ILE A 7 -2.82 2.06 -0.43
C ILE A 7 -3.04 2.69 -1.79
N ARG A 8 -4.20 2.43 -2.41
CA ARG A 8 -4.66 3.17 -3.58
C ARG A 8 -5.26 4.48 -3.11
N ASN A 9 -4.70 5.60 -3.57
CA ASN A 9 -5.28 6.92 -3.32
C ASN A 9 -6.39 7.16 -4.34
N ASP A 10 -7.60 7.44 -3.86
CA ASP A 10 -8.71 7.80 -4.74
C ASP A 10 -8.36 9.07 -5.52
N GLY A 11 -8.43 8.98 -6.86
CA GLY A 11 -8.36 10.14 -7.76
C GLY A 11 -7.03 10.39 -8.48
N MET A 12 -5.95 9.63 -8.21
CA MET A 12 -4.66 9.77 -8.91
C MET A 12 -4.15 8.41 -9.40
N GLU A 13 -4.25 8.14 -10.71
CA GLU A 13 -3.88 6.82 -11.30
C GLU A 13 -2.37 6.52 -11.25
N ASP A 14 -1.53 7.56 -11.21
CA ASP A 14 -0.07 7.45 -11.34
C ASP A 14 0.69 7.56 -10.01
N ARG A 15 0.01 7.59 -8.86
CA ARG A 15 0.64 7.70 -7.53
C ARG A 15 0.18 6.56 -6.62
N TYR A 16 1.13 5.94 -5.93
CA TYR A 16 0.86 4.90 -4.95
C TYR A 16 1.38 5.33 -3.58
N SER A 17 0.58 5.11 -2.54
CA SER A 17 1.00 5.25 -1.16
C SER A 17 1.26 3.87 -0.57
N VAL A 18 2.32 3.74 0.23
CA VAL A 18 2.70 2.47 0.85
C VAL A 18 2.84 2.68 2.34
N LEU A 19 2.19 1.81 3.12
CA LEU A 19 2.44 1.70 4.55
C LEU A 19 3.52 0.64 4.77
N ILE A 20 4.61 1.05 5.42
CA ILE A 20 5.76 0.19 5.72
C ILE A 20 5.89 0.07 7.23
N GLU A 21 5.84 -1.15 7.74
CA GLU A 21 6.14 -1.43 9.14
C GLU A 21 7.60 -1.84 9.30
N LEU A 22 8.34 -1.10 10.12
CA LEU A 22 9.75 -1.35 10.41
C LEU A 22 9.93 -1.84 11.84
N ALA A 23 10.87 -2.79 12.03
CA ALA A 23 11.05 -3.47 13.32
C ALA A 23 11.58 -2.58 14.46
N ALA A 24 12.13 -1.40 14.15
CA ALA A 24 12.70 -0.48 15.12
C ALA A 24 12.60 0.98 14.64
N GLN A 25 12.43 1.92 15.58
CA GLN A 25 12.40 3.36 15.30
C GLN A 25 13.67 3.83 14.59
N SER A 26 14.84 3.33 15.00
CA SER A 26 16.12 3.69 14.38
C SER A 26 16.21 3.28 12.90
N ALA A 27 15.53 2.19 12.51
CA ALA A 27 15.42 1.78 11.11
C ALA A 27 14.47 2.70 10.34
N ALA A 28 13.38 3.16 10.97
CA ALA A 28 12.46 4.12 10.39
C ALA A 28 13.09 5.50 10.19
N ASP A 29 13.85 5.98 11.18
CA ASP A 29 14.60 7.24 11.09
C ASP A 29 15.65 7.15 9.98
N ALA A 30 16.42 6.07 9.93
CA ALA A 30 17.40 5.85 8.86
C ALA A 30 16.74 5.81 7.47
N PHE A 31 15.59 5.15 7.35
CA PHE A 31 14.82 5.09 6.12
C PHE A 31 14.34 6.49 5.71
N TYR A 32 13.75 7.24 6.63
CA TYR A 32 13.31 8.62 6.44
C TYR A 32 14.45 9.53 5.95
N PHE A 33 15.58 9.58 6.67
CA PHE A 33 16.72 10.42 6.29
C PHE A 33 17.35 10.00 4.95
N SER A 34 17.21 8.72 4.58
CA SER A 34 17.81 8.21 3.36
C SER A 34 16.99 8.49 2.10
N LEU A 35 15.65 8.58 2.18
CA LEU A 35 14.77 8.59 1.01
C LEU A 35 13.79 9.75 0.98
N ASN A 36 13.43 10.34 2.13
CA ASN A 36 12.52 11.48 2.15
C ASN A 36 13.09 12.67 1.37
N GLY A 37 12.27 13.28 0.52
CA GLY A 37 12.65 14.41 -0.33
C GLY A 37 13.55 14.04 -1.52
N LYS A 38 13.79 12.75 -1.80
CA LYS A 38 14.55 12.31 -2.98
C LYS A 38 13.64 11.90 -4.11
N ARG A 39 14.09 12.10 -5.35
CA ARG A 39 13.41 11.60 -6.56
C ARG A 39 13.59 10.10 -6.67
N PHE A 40 12.53 9.40 -7.10
CA PHE A 40 12.61 7.97 -7.39
C PHE A 40 13.49 7.70 -8.62
N SER A 41 13.31 8.48 -9.69
CA SER A 41 14.23 8.50 -10.84
C SER A 41 14.67 9.93 -11.19
N PRO A 42 15.87 10.15 -11.74
CA PRO A 42 16.33 11.48 -12.14
C PRO A 42 15.43 12.17 -13.19
N ALA A 43 14.66 11.38 -13.95
CA ALA A 43 13.74 11.83 -14.98
C ALA A 43 12.36 12.24 -14.42
N GLU A 44 12.01 11.76 -13.23
CA GLU A 44 10.76 12.13 -12.56
C GLU A 44 10.90 13.45 -11.81
N ALA A 45 9.87 14.29 -11.92
CA ALA A 45 9.80 15.55 -11.21
C ALA A 45 9.35 15.38 -9.75
N GLU A 46 8.70 14.27 -9.42
CA GLU A 46 8.09 14.02 -8.11
C GLU A 46 9.12 13.56 -7.08
N LEU A 47 8.87 13.92 -5.82
CA LEU A 47 9.71 13.59 -4.67
C LEU A 47 9.04 12.51 -3.84
N CYS A 48 9.84 11.62 -3.27
CA CYS A 48 9.38 10.66 -2.29
C CYS A 48 9.08 11.40 -0.98
N HIS A 49 7.85 11.29 -0.49
CA HIS A 49 7.43 11.83 0.79
C HIS A 49 7.22 10.68 1.78
N ILE A 50 7.90 10.75 2.92
CA ILE A 50 7.81 9.77 3.99
C ILE A 50 7.23 10.46 5.22
N LEU A 51 6.19 9.87 5.80
CA LEU A 51 5.51 10.36 6.99
C LEU A 51 5.58 9.30 8.08
N PHE A 52 5.70 9.74 9.34
CA PHE A 52 5.57 8.86 10.49
C PHE A 52 4.10 8.74 10.87
N THR A 53 3.58 7.51 10.88
CA THR A 53 2.18 7.24 11.18
C THR A 53 2.03 6.83 12.63
N GLN A 54 1.09 7.47 13.35
CA GLN A 54 0.82 7.17 14.76
C GLN A 54 -0.13 5.97 14.94
N SER A 55 -1.21 5.93 14.16
CA SER A 55 -2.19 4.83 14.17
C SER A 55 -2.77 4.65 12.77
N VAL A 56 -3.19 3.42 12.48
CA VAL A 56 -3.92 3.08 11.25
C VAL A 56 -5.17 2.31 11.66
N GLU A 57 -6.32 2.82 11.27
CA GLU A 57 -7.62 2.21 11.54
C GLU A 57 -8.23 1.74 10.23
N TYR A 58 -8.81 0.54 10.23
CA TYR A 58 -9.43 -0.06 9.06
C TYR A 58 -10.94 -0.18 9.30
N THR A 59 -11.72 0.23 8.32
CA THR A 59 -13.18 0.06 8.33
C THR A 59 -13.65 -0.45 6.97
N GLU A 60 -14.63 -1.34 6.98
CA GLU A 60 -15.23 -1.90 5.76
C GLU A 60 -16.28 -0.96 5.14
N LEU A 61 -16.60 0.15 5.82
CA LEU A 61 -17.62 1.13 5.42
C LEU A 61 -16.97 2.47 5.03
N GLY A 62 -16.99 2.80 3.74
CA GLY A 62 -16.39 4.03 3.19
C GLY A 62 -16.99 5.33 3.74
N GLU A 63 -18.24 5.32 4.20
CA GLU A 63 -18.90 6.48 4.83
C GLU A 63 -18.24 6.86 6.16
N ILE A 64 -17.75 5.87 6.93
CA ILE A 64 -17.07 6.07 8.22
C ILE A 64 -15.62 6.50 7.98
N ALA A 65 -14.98 5.98 6.93
CA ALA A 65 -13.62 6.34 6.54
C ALA A 65 -13.49 7.80 6.03
N SER A 66 -14.61 8.44 5.68
CA SER A 66 -14.67 9.81 5.15
C SER A 66 -14.94 10.87 6.23
N THR A 67 -15.09 10.45 7.50
CA THR A 67 -15.33 11.36 8.62
C THR A 67 -14.16 11.27 9.60
N PRO A 68 -13.45 12.38 9.89
CA PRO A 68 -12.34 12.34 10.82
C PRO A 68 -12.82 11.96 12.23
N PRO A 69 -12.03 11.18 12.99
CA PRO A 69 -12.30 10.94 14.40
C PRO A 69 -12.42 12.25 15.19
N VAL A 70 -13.20 12.23 16.27
CA VAL A 70 -13.45 13.42 17.10
C VAL A 70 -12.12 14.00 17.61
N GLY A 71 -11.89 15.28 17.33
CA GLY A 71 -10.66 15.99 17.69
C GLY A 71 -9.58 16.02 16.60
N PHE A 72 -9.80 15.36 15.47
CA PHE A 72 -8.92 15.39 14.30
C PHE A 72 -9.59 16.14 13.15
N THR A 73 -8.79 16.75 12.28
CA THR A 73 -9.27 17.47 11.09
C THR A 73 -8.63 16.84 9.86
N GLU A 74 -9.44 16.49 8.86
CA GLU A 74 -8.89 16.07 7.58
C GLU A 74 -8.29 17.26 6.85
N LEU A 75 -7.05 17.10 6.38
CA LEU A 75 -6.41 18.11 5.55
C LEU A 75 -7.12 18.21 4.20
N PRO A 76 -7.50 19.43 3.76
CA PRO A 76 -8.20 19.62 2.50
C PRO A 76 -7.30 19.18 1.33
N THR A 77 -7.91 18.64 0.28
CA THR A 77 -7.22 18.33 -0.97
C THR A 77 -7.21 19.54 -1.90
N CYS A 78 -6.13 19.68 -2.68
CA CYS A 78 -6.01 20.71 -3.68
C CYS A 78 -7.09 20.49 -4.75
N PRO A 79 -7.95 21.47 -5.05
CA PRO A 79 -8.99 21.30 -6.07
C PRO A 79 -8.44 21.16 -7.50
N ILE A 80 -7.13 21.36 -7.69
CA ILE A 80 -6.46 21.31 -9.00
C ILE A 80 -5.75 19.96 -9.19
N CYS A 81 -4.92 19.54 -8.22
CA CYS A 81 -4.13 18.30 -8.33
C CYS A 81 -4.61 17.17 -7.41
N LEU A 82 -5.67 17.40 -6.63
CA LEU A 82 -6.24 16.48 -5.63
C LEU A 82 -5.27 16.03 -4.53
N GLU A 83 -4.10 16.67 -4.42
CA GLU A 83 -3.10 16.39 -3.41
C GLU A 83 -3.48 17.00 -2.05
N ARG A 84 -3.19 16.31 -0.95
CA ARG A 84 -3.47 16.82 0.40
C ARG A 84 -2.63 18.08 0.68
N LEU A 85 -3.29 19.15 1.09
CA LEU A 85 -2.66 20.42 1.46
C LEU A 85 -2.14 20.33 2.90
N ASP A 86 -0.98 19.68 3.05
CA ASP A 86 -0.29 19.51 4.32
C ASP A 86 0.79 20.60 4.49
N PRO A 87 0.70 21.48 5.51
CA PRO A 87 1.67 22.55 5.74
C PRO A 87 3.13 22.08 5.81
N ASP A 88 3.37 20.89 6.36
CA ASP A 88 4.73 20.37 6.64
C ASP A 88 5.38 19.73 5.41
N THR A 89 4.58 19.24 4.45
CA THR A 89 5.08 18.61 3.22
C THR A 89 4.95 19.48 1.97
N SER A 90 3.89 20.29 1.87
CA SER A 90 3.62 21.15 0.71
C SER A 90 4.17 22.57 0.85
N GLY A 91 4.73 22.95 2.01
CA GLY A 91 5.37 24.25 2.24
C GLY A 91 4.39 25.43 2.25
N ILE A 92 3.10 25.15 2.44
CA ILE A 92 2.04 26.14 2.44
C ILE A 92 2.00 26.81 3.82
N LEU A 93 2.64 27.97 3.94
CA LEU A 93 2.44 28.87 5.06
C LEU A 93 1.07 29.55 4.93
N SER A 94 0.23 29.38 5.94
CA SER A 94 -1.00 30.15 6.09
C SER A 94 -0.65 31.63 6.24
N THR A 95 -0.81 32.40 5.16
CA THR A 95 -0.89 33.86 5.25
C THR A 95 -2.30 34.26 5.66
N PHE A 96 -2.46 35.43 6.29
CA PHE A 96 -3.68 35.97 6.92
C PHE A 96 -4.92 36.17 6.02
N CYS A 97 -4.91 35.61 4.80
CA CYS A 97 -6.10 35.35 4.02
C CYS A 97 -6.12 33.83 3.73
N ASP A 98 -7.21 33.14 4.08
CA ASP A 98 -7.41 31.68 3.97
C ASP A 98 -7.44 31.19 2.50
N HIS A 99 -6.36 31.43 1.78
CA HIS A 99 -6.09 31.00 0.42
C HIS A 99 -4.66 30.47 0.40
N SER A 100 -4.53 29.23 0.87
CA SER A 100 -3.33 28.41 0.82
C SER A 100 -2.80 28.25 -0.61
N PHE A 101 -1.82 29.06 -1.03
CA PHE A 101 -1.19 28.89 -2.35
C PHE A 101 0.32 29.06 -2.32
N GLN A 102 0.99 28.00 -1.85
CA GLN A 102 2.34 27.67 -2.28
C GLN A 102 2.41 26.16 -2.62
N CYS A 103 1.47 25.62 -3.41
CA CYS A 103 1.65 24.29 -4.03
C CYS A 103 2.55 24.42 -5.25
N SER A 104 3.43 23.44 -5.51
CA SER A 104 4.18 23.30 -6.77
C SER A 104 3.30 23.35 -8.04
N CYS A 105 1.99 23.10 -7.88
CA CYS A 105 0.91 23.31 -8.86
C CYS A 105 0.92 24.69 -9.51
N THR A 106 1.20 25.76 -8.75
CA THR A 106 1.18 27.14 -9.25
C THR A 106 2.38 27.45 -10.14
N SER A 107 3.48 26.69 -10.02
CA SER A 107 4.67 26.87 -10.85
C SER A 107 4.48 26.36 -12.30
N LYS A 108 3.53 25.45 -12.52
CA LYS A 108 3.14 24.98 -13.87
C LYS A 108 2.24 25.96 -14.63
N TRP A 109 1.62 26.91 -13.92
CA TRP A 109 0.73 27.93 -14.49
C TRP A 109 1.25 29.33 -14.17
N THR A 110 2.35 29.70 -14.81
CA THR A 110 3.00 31.02 -14.69
C THR A 110 2.16 32.20 -15.21
N TYR A 111 1.02 31.97 -15.87
CA TYR A 111 0.22 33.02 -16.50
C TYR A 111 -1.11 33.35 -15.81
N LEU A 112 -1.51 32.60 -14.78
CA LEU A 112 -2.72 32.86 -14.00
C LEU A 112 -2.42 32.92 -12.49
N SER A 113 -1.29 33.54 -12.13
CA SER A 113 -1.09 33.99 -10.77
C SER A 113 -2.21 34.98 -10.43
N CYS A 114 -3.07 34.64 -9.47
CA CYS A 114 -4.10 35.53 -8.97
C CYS A 114 -3.48 36.90 -8.64
N THR A 115 -3.92 37.95 -9.33
CA THR A 115 -3.38 39.31 -9.16
C THR A 115 -3.58 39.82 -7.73
N VAL A 116 -4.59 39.31 -7.03
CA VAL A 116 -4.83 39.55 -5.60
C VAL A 116 -3.74 38.90 -4.72
N CYS A 117 -3.28 37.69 -5.06
CA CYS A 117 -2.19 37.03 -4.33
C CYS A 117 -0.83 37.70 -4.64
N ARG A 118 -0.64 38.13 -5.90
CA ARG A 118 0.56 38.90 -6.29
C ARG A 118 0.63 40.24 -5.56
N PHE A 119 -0.53 40.87 -5.35
CA PHE A 119 -0.65 42.11 -4.58
C PHE A 119 -0.30 41.92 -3.10
N CYS A 120 -0.73 40.82 -2.48
CA CYS A 120 -0.34 40.50 -1.10
C CYS A 120 1.14 40.09 -0.95
N GLN A 121 1.79 39.60 -2.02
CA GLN A 121 3.22 39.22 -2.01
C GLN A 121 4.18 40.39 -2.21
N GLN A 122 3.76 41.51 -2.81
CA GLN A 122 4.60 42.71 -2.96
C GLN A 122 4.48 43.60 -1.72
N GLN A 123 5.32 43.34 -0.72
CA GLN A 123 5.28 44.00 0.58
C GLN A 123 5.99 45.36 0.66
N GLU A 124 6.21 46.09 -0.43
CA GLU A 124 7.08 47.30 -0.38
C GLU A 124 6.52 48.62 -0.92
N GLU A 125 5.31 48.68 -1.48
CA GLU A 125 4.71 49.98 -1.85
C GLU A 125 3.24 50.07 -1.41
N ASN A 126 2.90 51.16 -0.70
CA ASN A 126 1.53 51.48 -0.33
C ASN A 126 0.67 51.50 -1.60
N PRO A 127 -0.44 50.76 -1.64
CA PRO A 127 -1.25 50.68 -2.84
C PRO A 127 -1.81 52.05 -3.17
N VAL A 128 -1.76 52.41 -4.46
CA VAL A 128 -2.27 53.68 -4.97
C VAL A 128 -3.09 53.46 -6.24
N CYS A 129 -4.07 54.33 -6.48
CA CYS A 129 -4.85 54.29 -7.70
C CYS A 129 -3.94 54.47 -8.93
N SER A 130 -4.06 53.60 -9.93
CA SER A 130 -3.22 53.60 -11.13
C SER A 130 -3.37 54.85 -12.02
N ILE A 131 -4.37 55.69 -11.75
CA ILE A 131 -4.63 56.91 -12.51
C ILE A 131 -4.29 58.18 -11.70
N CYS A 132 -4.80 58.31 -10.47
CA CYS A 132 -4.60 59.53 -9.67
C CYS A 132 -3.61 59.41 -8.51
N GLY A 133 -3.06 58.23 -8.25
CA GLY A 133 -2.10 58.03 -7.16
C GLY A 133 -2.69 58.11 -5.74
N SER A 134 -4.02 58.21 -5.56
CA SER A 134 -4.66 58.21 -4.23
C SER A 134 -4.44 56.88 -3.51
N GLY A 135 -4.07 56.90 -2.23
CA GLY A 135 -3.93 55.71 -1.37
C GLY A 135 -5.19 55.30 -0.59
N GLU A 136 -6.27 56.08 -0.68
CA GLU A 136 -7.50 55.84 0.10
C GLU A 136 -8.66 55.38 -0.78
N ASN A 137 -9.56 54.55 -0.21
CA ASN A 137 -10.73 53.96 -0.85
C ASN A 137 -10.40 53.31 -2.20
N LEU A 138 -9.52 52.31 -2.13
CA LEU A 138 -9.00 51.59 -3.28
C LEU A 138 -9.77 50.31 -3.55
N TRP A 139 -9.99 50.09 -4.84
CA TRP A 139 -10.76 48.99 -5.38
C TRP A 139 -9.93 48.26 -6.43
N ILE A 140 -9.80 46.95 -6.28
CA ILE A 140 -9.11 46.10 -7.24
C ILE A 140 -10.11 45.36 -8.11
N CYS A 141 -9.96 45.45 -9.43
CA CYS A 141 -10.76 44.68 -10.37
C CYS A 141 -10.42 43.18 -10.26
N LEU A 142 -11.41 42.33 -10.04
CA LEU A 142 -11.18 40.88 -9.88
C LEU A 142 -10.85 40.17 -11.20
N ILE A 143 -11.12 40.80 -12.34
CA ILE A 143 -10.91 40.22 -13.67
C ILE A 143 -9.50 40.52 -14.18
N CYS A 144 -9.02 41.75 -14.02
CA CYS A 144 -7.72 42.18 -14.57
C CYS A 144 -6.73 42.77 -13.56
N GLY A 145 -7.10 42.92 -12.29
CA GLY A 145 -6.22 43.47 -11.26
C GLY A 145 -6.02 44.99 -11.30
N PHE A 146 -6.78 45.74 -12.09
CA PHE A 146 -6.70 47.20 -12.13
C PHE A 146 -7.05 47.83 -10.76
N MET A 147 -6.26 48.82 -10.30
CA MET A 147 -6.49 49.54 -9.05
C MET A 147 -7.10 50.93 -9.27
N GLY A 148 -8.38 51.05 -8.95
CA GLY A 148 -9.15 52.29 -9.07
C GLY A 148 -9.53 52.88 -7.71
N CYS A 149 -9.62 54.20 -7.59
CA CYS A 149 -10.27 54.82 -6.43
C CYS A 149 -11.81 54.73 -6.54
N GLY A 150 -12.46 54.70 -5.38
CA GLY A 150 -13.90 54.52 -5.24
C GLY A 150 -14.74 55.68 -5.80
N ARG A 151 -16.06 55.46 -5.85
CA ARG A 151 -17.07 56.39 -6.38
C ARG A 151 -17.07 57.76 -5.68
N TYR A 152 -16.75 57.78 -4.39
CA TYR A 152 -16.74 58.99 -3.56
C TYR A 152 -15.42 59.78 -3.63
N LYS A 153 -14.47 59.33 -4.47
CA LYS A 153 -13.30 60.11 -4.89
C LYS A 153 -13.47 60.49 -6.35
N GLU A 154 -12.53 60.11 -7.21
CA GLU A 154 -12.58 60.38 -8.64
C GLU A 154 -13.34 59.28 -9.42
N GLY A 155 -13.71 58.16 -8.79
CA GLY A 155 -14.46 57.09 -9.46
C GLY A 155 -13.68 56.39 -10.59
N HIS A 156 -12.37 56.18 -10.44
CA HIS A 156 -11.57 55.44 -11.41
C HIS A 156 -11.96 53.96 -11.52
N GLY A 157 -12.44 53.35 -10.44
CA GLY A 157 -12.94 51.96 -10.47
C GLY A 157 -14.21 51.81 -11.33
N VAL A 158 -15.16 52.75 -11.21
CA VAL A 158 -16.41 52.71 -12.00
C VAL A 158 -16.17 53.08 -13.46
N ARG A 159 -15.23 53.99 -13.76
CA ARG A 159 -14.82 54.28 -15.14
C ARG A 159 -14.18 53.07 -15.80
N HIS A 160 -13.28 52.39 -15.09
CA HIS A 160 -12.67 51.15 -15.55
C HIS A 160 -13.73 50.09 -15.92
N TRP A 161 -14.76 49.90 -15.09
CA TRP A 161 -15.87 49.00 -15.43
C TRP A 161 -16.60 49.45 -16.72
N LYS A 162 -16.94 50.73 -16.86
CA LYS A 162 -17.62 51.24 -18.06
C LYS A 162 -16.82 50.99 -19.34
N ASP A 163 -15.50 51.16 -19.27
CA ASP A 163 -14.60 51.04 -20.43
C ASP A 163 -14.29 49.58 -20.78
N THR A 164 -14.16 48.69 -19.79
CA THR A 164 -13.68 47.31 -19.98
C THR A 164 -14.76 46.24 -19.82
N GLN A 165 -15.94 46.61 -19.32
CA GLN A 165 -17.01 45.69 -18.93
C GLN A 165 -16.57 44.68 -17.86
N HIS A 166 -15.61 45.05 -17.01
CA HIS A 166 -15.23 44.22 -15.87
C HIS A 166 -16.14 44.50 -14.68
N CYS A 167 -17.12 43.62 -14.47
CA CYS A 167 -18.28 43.87 -13.59
C CYS A 167 -18.01 43.77 -12.09
N TYR A 168 -16.85 43.26 -11.66
CA TYR A 168 -16.59 43.01 -10.25
C TYR A 168 -15.31 43.69 -9.76
N SER A 169 -15.41 44.38 -8.63
CA SER A 169 -14.26 44.94 -7.90
C SER A 169 -14.35 44.69 -6.41
N LEU A 170 -13.20 44.43 -5.79
CA LEU A 170 -13.03 44.22 -4.36
C LEU A 170 -12.52 45.50 -3.70
N GLU A 171 -13.16 45.95 -2.63
CA GLU A 171 -12.65 47.02 -1.77
C GLU A 171 -11.52 46.49 -0.87
N LEU A 172 -10.35 47.15 -0.87
CA LEU A 172 -9.18 46.64 -0.16
C LEU A 172 -9.31 46.66 1.37
N ILE A 173 -10.10 47.58 1.93
CA ILE A 173 -10.25 47.73 3.39
C ILE A 173 -11.30 46.77 3.92
N SER A 174 -12.51 46.80 3.38
CA SER A 174 -13.66 46.02 3.86
C SER A 174 -13.69 44.59 3.31
N GLN A 175 -12.88 44.30 2.29
CA GLN A 175 -12.89 43.05 1.52
C GLN A 175 -14.28 42.70 0.95
N GLN A 176 -15.12 43.71 0.74
CA GLN A 176 -16.43 43.53 0.12
C GLN A 176 -16.31 43.59 -1.40
N ILE A 177 -17.04 42.70 -2.07
CA ILE A 177 -17.09 42.66 -3.54
C ILE A 177 -18.29 43.47 -3.97
N TRP A 178 -18.06 44.41 -4.88
CA TRP A 178 -19.09 45.20 -5.52
C TRP A 178 -19.38 44.66 -6.92
N ASP A 179 -20.65 44.43 -7.21
CA ASP A 179 -21.16 44.17 -8.56
C ASP A 179 -21.64 45.49 -9.18
N TYR A 180 -20.99 45.90 -10.27
CA TYR A 180 -21.38 47.10 -10.99
C TYR A 180 -22.65 46.92 -11.84
N VAL A 181 -23.01 45.70 -12.21
CA VAL A 181 -24.22 45.40 -13.00
C VAL A 181 -25.45 45.33 -12.09
N GLY A 182 -25.35 44.59 -10.99
CA GLY A 182 -26.39 44.49 -9.96
C GLY A 182 -26.47 45.69 -9.01
N ASP A 183 -25.57 46.67 -9.16
CA ASP A 183 -25.42 47.87 -8.32
C ASP A 183 -25.54 47.59 -6.81
N GLY A 184 -24.81 46.57 -6.34
CA GLY A 184 -24.87 46.11 -4.97
C GLY A 184 -23.63 45.32 -4.53
N TYR A 185 -23.54 45.07 -3.23
CA TYR A 185 -22.50 44.20 -2.68
C TYR A 185 -22.86 42.73 -2.90
N VAL A 186 -21.92 41.97 -3.45
CA VAL A 186 -22.04 40.53 -3.56
C VAL A 186 -21.71 39.91 -2.21
N HIS A 187 -22.71 39.35 -1.55
CA HIS A 187 -22.49 38.54 -0.36
C HIS A 187 -21.83 37.22 -0.76
N ARG A 188 -20.66 36.97 -0.18
CA ARG A 188 -20.00 35.67 -0.28
C ARG A 188 -20.93 34.63 0.37
N LEU A 189 -21.44 33.68 -0.42
CA LEU A 189 -21.98 32.41 0.08
C LEU A 189 -20.82 31.58 0.64
N THR A 190 -20.23 32.04 1.74
CA THR A 190 -19.38 31.21 2.58
C THR A 190 -20.28 30.19 3.23
N HIS A 191 -20.24 28.95 2.73
CA HIS A 191 -20.60 27.78 3.51
C HIS A 191 -19.68 27.73 4.73
N SER A 192 -20.03 28.48 5.78
CA SER A 192 -19.54 28.20 7.12
C SER A 192 -20.20 26.88 7.53
N LYS A 193 -19.43 25.79 7.52
CA LYS A 193 -19.80 24.58 8.25
C LYS A 193 -19.64 24.87 9.74
N VAL A 194 -20.56 25.66 10.30
CA VAL A 194 -20.86 25.67 11.73
C VAL A 194 -22.37 25.80 11.86
N ASP A 195 -22.98 24.69 12.28
CA ASP A 195 -24.36 24.50 12.73
C ASP A 195 -25.50 24.88 11.79
N GLY A 196 -26.19 23.82 11.33
CA GLY A 196 -27.45 23.89 10.61
C GLY A 196 -28.54 24.59 11.41
N LYS A 197 -28.73 25.87 11.12
CA LYS A 197 -30.02 26.56 11.26
C LYS A 197 -30.08 27.68 10.22
N PRO A 198 -30.96 27.61 9.20
CA PRO A 198 -31.09 28.71 8.27
C PRO A 198 -31.68 29.91 9.03
N VAL A 199 -30.86 30.93 9.23
CA VAL A 199 -31.34 32.23 9.70
C VAL A 199 -31.79 32.99 8.46
N GLU A 200 -33.10 33.05 8.24
CA GLU A 200 -33.74 34.04 7.38
C GLU A 200 -33.45 35.43 7.95
N ILE A 201 -32.42 36.11 7.43
CA ILE A 201 -32.25 37.54 7.68
C ILE A 201 -33.15 38.28 6.69
N ASN A 202 -34.41 38.41 7.07
CA ASN A 202 -35.29 39.46 6.56
C ASN A 202 -34.56 40.80 6.73
N SER A 203 -34.29 41.49 5.64
CA SER A 203 -33.82 42.88 5.60
C SER A 203 -34.92 43.81 6.11
N ARG A 204 -35.15 43.77 7.43
CA ARG A 204 -35.89 44.81 8.13
C ARG A 204 -34.93 45.96 8.39
N CYS A 205 -35.16 47.04 7.66
CA CYS A 205 -34.60 48.36 7.92
C CYS A 205 -34.85 48.69 9.40
N THR A 206 -33.81 48.61 10.21
CA THR A 206 -33.85 48.97 11.63
C THR A 206 -33.04 50.26 11.77
N SER A 207 -33.67 51.40 11.50
CA SER A 207 -33.16 52.69 11.96
C SER A 207 -33.98 53.11 13.17
N ILE A 208 -33.38 52.88 14.34
CA ILE A 208 -33.71 53.68 15.53
C ILE A 208 -33.07 55.05 15.28
N GLU A 209 -33.95 56.04 15.13
CA GLU A 209 -33.72 57.49 15.08
C GLU A 209 -32.96 58.05 13.84
N GLY A 210 -33.69 58.82 13.02
CA GLY A 210 -33.11 59.88 12.19
C GLY A 210 -33.27 59.78 10.68
N THR A 211 -34.49 60.06 10.18
CA THR A 211 -34.75 60.75 8.90
C THR A 211 -34.13 60.15 7.61
N CYS A 212 -34.77 59.15 7.01
CA CYS A 212 -34.59 58.85 5.58
C CYS A 212 -35.35 59.89 4.75
N HIS A 213 -34.64 60.90 4.23
CA HIS A 213 -35.24 62.03 3.51
C HIS A 213 -35.42 61.80 2.00
N SER A 214 -35.49 60.55 1.53
CA SER A 214 -35.60 60.23 0.08
C SER A 214 -36.70 59.23 -0.29
N CYS A 215 -37.61 58.89 0.62
CA CYS A 215 -38.79 58.08 0.28
C CYS A 215 -40.06 58.87 0.60
N GLY A 216 -40.41 59.79 -0.30
CA GLY A 216 -41.61 60.61 -0.19
C GLY A 216 -42.39 60.71 -1.50
N TYR A 217 -43.48 59.94 -1.56
CA TYR A 217 -44.75 60.15 -2.25
C TYR A 217 -44.87 60.13 -3.79
N GLY A 218 -45.78 59.27 -4.25
CA GLY A 218 -46.41 59.32 -5.57
C GLY A 218 -47.55 58.31 -5.74
N ASP A 219 -48.78 58.76 -5.40
CA ASP A 219 -50.10 58.33 -5.89
C ASP A 219 -50.64 56.88 -5.78
N ASP A 220 -51.96 56.83 -5.63
CA ASP A 220 -52.94 55.72 -5.58
C ASP A 220 -52.89 54.71 -6.75
N SER A 221 -51.82 54.74 -7.57
CA SER A 221 -51.51 53.75 -8.62
C SER A 221 -50.72 52.55 -8.09
N GLY A 222 -50.04 52.70 -6.94
CA GLY A 222 -49.21 51.64 -6.35
C GLY A 222 -49.99 50.43 -5.83
N ILE A 223 -51.28 50.58 -5.51
CA ILE A 223 -52.13 49.46 -5.07
C ILE A 223 -52.46 48.55 -6.26
N ASN A 224 -52.76 49.12 -7.43
CA ASN A 224 -52.98 48.34 -8.65
C ASN A 224 -51.69 47.67 -9.16
N GLU A 225 -50.55 48.37 -9.07
CA GLU A 225 -49.23 47.82 -9.38
C GLU A 225 -48.88 46.65 -8.45
N ALA A 226 -49.09 46.80 -7.14
CA ALA A 226 -48.84 45.75 -6.14
C ALA A 226 -49.80 44.56 -6.26
N ILE A 227 -51.06 44.78 -6.67
CA ILE A 227 -52.00 43.70 -6.96
C ILE A 227 -51.63 42.96 -8.25
N TYR A 228 -51.15 43.68 -9.27
CA TYR A 228 -50.68 43.08 -10.52
C TYR A 228 -49.38 42.30 -10.30
N SER A 229 -48.44 42.85 -9.54
CA SER A 229 -47.21 42.16 -9.16
C SER A 229 -47.51 40.91 -8.32
N SER A 230 -48.44 41.00 -7.37
CA SER A 230 -48.86 39.84 -6.55
C SER A 230 -49.50 38.72 -7.39
N LYS A 231 -50.28 39.05 -8.42
CA LYS A 231 -50.81 38.06 -9.35
C LYS A 231 -49.73 37.44 -10.23
N VAL A 232 -48.77 38.23 -10.70
CA VAL A 232 -47.63 37.74 -11.49
C VAL A 232 -46.73 36.84 -10.64
N GLU A 233 -46.48 37.20 -9.38
CA GLU A 233 -45.75 36.37 -8.41
C GLU A 233 -46.48 35.04 -8.14
N ALA A 234 -47.80 35.07 -7.94
CA ALA A 234 -48.58 33.84 -7.76
C ALA A 234 -48.50 32.91 -8.98
N VAL A 235 -48.58 33.47 -10.20
CA VAL A 235 -48.42 32.70 -11.45
C VAL A 235 -46.99 32.17 -11.60
N PHE A 236 -45.98 32.96 -11.22
CA PHE A 236 -44.59 32.55 -11.23
C PHE A 236 -44.32 31.40 -10.24
N ASP A 237 -44.90 31.46 -9.04
CA ASP A 237 -44.79 30.41 -8.04
C ASP A 237 -45.49 29.12 -8.50
N GLU A 238 -46.68 29.24 -9.09
CA GLU A 238 -47.38 28.09 -9.68
C GLU A 238 -46.57 27.45 -10.81
N TYR A 239 -46.03 28.26 -11.72
CA TYR A 239 -45.18 27.79 -12.80
C TYR A 239 -43.89 27.15 -12.26
N SER A 240 -43.24 27.77 -11.28
CA SER A 240 -42.02 27.26 -10.65
C SER A 240 -42.27 25.92 -9.96
N ARG A 241 -43.41 25.77 -9.26
CA ARG A 241 -43.83 24.51 -8.66
C ARG A 241 -44.08 23.45 -9.73
N LEU A 242 -44.74 23.79 -10.83
CA LEU A 242 -45.03 22.87 -11.93
C LEU A 242 -43.74 22.40 -12.60
N LEU A 243 -42.81 23.32 -12.87
CA LEU A 243 -41.48 23.02 -13.40
C LEU A 243 -40.69 22.12 -12.45
N ALA A 244 -40.67 22.42 -11.15
CA ALA A 244 -40.01 21.60 -10.14
C ALA A 244 -40.59 20.18 -10.08
N THR A 245 -41.91 20.05 -10.19
CA THR A 245 -42.60 18.75 -10.20
C THR A 245 -42.22 17.92 -11.43
N GLU A 246 -42.13 18.57 -12.60
CA GLU A 246 -41.74 17.89 -13.84
C GLU A 246 -40.26 17.48 -13.84
N LEU A 247 -39.37 18.35 -13.34
CA LEU A 247 -37.94 18.02 -13.17
C LEU A 247 -37.74 16.87 -12.18
N GLU A 248 -38.50 16.86 -11.09
CA GLU A 248 -38.45 15.77 -10.10
C GLU A 248 -38.93 14.44 -10.70
N LYS A 249 -39.99 14.48 -11.52
CA LYS A 249 -40.49 13.30 -12.24
C LYS A 249 -39.46 12.78 -13.26
N GLN A 250 -38.79 13.67 -13.98
CA GLN A 250 -37.70 13.29 -14.88
C GLN A 250 -36.53 12.68 -14.11
N ARG A 251 -36.12 13.29 -12.99
CA ARG A 251 -35.07 12.78 -12.11
C ARG A 251 -35.38 11.35 -11.66
N GLN A 252 -36.58 11.10 -11.15
CA GLN A 252 -37.01 9.78 -10.70
C GLN A 252 -37.01 8.73 -11.82
N ASN A 253 -37.42 9.11 -13.05
CA ASN A 253 -37.38 8.21 -14.20
C ASN A 253 -35.95 7.82 -14.56
N TYR A 254 -35.03 8.79 -14.66
CA TYR A 254 -33.63 8.50 -14.97
C TYR A 254 -32.93 7.71 -13.85
N GLU A 255 -33.25 7.99 -12.59
CA GLU A 255 -32.74 7.20 -11.46
C GLU A 255 -33.22 5.75 -11.52
N SER A 256 -34.49 5.51 -11.85
CA SER A 256 -35.04 4.17 -12.05
C SER A 256 -34.35 3.43 -13.20
N LEU A 257 -34.18 4.08 -14.36
CA LEU A 257 -33.47 3.52 -15.51
C LEU A 257 -32.01 3.19 -15.17
N LEU A 258 -31.31 4.07 -14.44
CA LEU A 258 -29.95 3.82 -13.98
C LEU A 258 -29.87 2.68 -12.99
N ALA A 259 -30.82 2.58 -12.05
CA ALA A 259 -30.89 1.49 -11.09
C ALA A 259 -31.14 0.14 -11.78
N GLU A 260 -32.07 0.09 -12.75
CA GLU A 260 -32.34 -1.11 -13.54
C GLU A 260 -31.12 -1.52 -14.38
N ALA A 261 -30.46 -0.56 -15.04
CA ALA A 261 -29.27 -0.83 -15.83
C ALA A 261 -28.07 -1.29 -14.98
N LYS A 262 -27.92 -0.76 -13.75
CA LYS A 262 -26.94 -1.24 -12.78
C LYS A 262 -27.29 -2.66 -12.31
N GLY A 263 -28.52 -2.91 -11.90
CA GLY A 263 -28.97 -4.23 -11.44
C GLY A 263 -28.80 -5.33 -12.49
N LYS A 264 -29.08 -5.03 -13.77
CA LYS A 264 -28.81 -5.97 -14.88
C LYS A 264 -27.32 -6.27 -15.04
N ARG A 265 -26.47 -5.24 -15.00
CA ARG A 265 -25.01 -5.42 -15.06
C ARG A 265 -24.51 -6.25 -13.88
N ASP A 266 -24.93 -5.93 -12.68
CA ASP A 266 -24.52 -6.64 -11.46
C ASP A 266 -24.97 -8.11 -11.49
N SER A 267 -26.19 -8.40 -11.97
CA SER A 267 -26.67 -9.77 -12.17
C SER A 267 -25.83 -10.54 -13.20
N THR A 268 -25.49 -9.91 -14.34
CA THR A 268 -24.64 -10.57 -15.35
C THR A 268 -23.22 -10.82 -14.86
N ILE A 269 -22.67 -9.90 -14.07
CA ILE A 269 -21.34 -10.06 -13.45
C ILE A 269 -21.40 -11.18 -12.42
N ALA A 270 -22.41 -11.21 -11.55
CA ALA A 270 -22.58 -12.26 -10.55
C ALA A 270 -22.69 -13.65 -11.18
N GLU A 271 -23.49 -13.81 -12.23
CA GLU A 271 -23.60 -15.08 -12.96
C GLU A 271 -22.28 -15.50 -13.64
N ALA A 272 -21.54 -14.56 -14.21
CA ALA A 272 -20.24 -14.84 -14.84
C ALA A 272 -19.20 -15.25 -13.79
N VAL A 273 -19.18 -14.59 -12.64
CA VAL A 273 -18.30 -14.91 -11.51
C VAL A 273 -18.64 -16.28 -10.93
N GLU A 274 -19.91 -16.61 -10.69
CA GLU A 274 -20.29 -17.93 -10.20
C GLU A 274 -19.87 -19.05 -11.16
N LYS A 275 -20.06 -18.86 -12.48
CA LYS A 275 -19.61 -19.82 -13.49
C LYS A 275 -18.09 -20.00 -13.51
N ALA A 276 -17.34 -18.90 -13.40
CA ALA A 276 -15.88 -18.96 -13.35
C ALA A 276 -15.39 -19.69 -12.09
N VAL A 277 -15.92 -19.32 -10.91
CA VAL A 277 -15.58 -19.94 -9.62
C VAL A 277 -15.92 -21.42 -9.59
N THR A 278 -17.10 -21.81 -10.08
CA THR A 278 -17.50 -23.23 -10.12
C THR A 278 -16.63 -24.05 -11.07
N SER A 279 -16.24 -23.49 -12.22
CA SER A 279 -15.32 -24.15 -13.16
C SER A 279 -13.91 -24.31 -12.55
N GLU A 280 -13.36 -23.28 -11.92
CA GLU A 280 -12.05 -23.35 -11.25
C GLU A 280 -12.07 -24.32 -10.07
N MET A 281 -13.14 -24.33 -9.28
CA MET A 281 -13.30 -25.27 -8.17
C MET A 281 -13.32 -26.72 -8.66
N GLN A 282 -13.98 -27.02 -9.79
CA GLN A 282 -13.97 -28.35 -10.40
C GLN A 282 -12.59 -28.76 -10.92
N ASP A 283 -11.84 -27.84 -11.53
CA ASP A 283 -10.47 -28.10 -11.98
C ASP A 283 -9.52 -28.35 -10.81
N ILE A 284 -9.60 -27.54 -9.75
CA ILE A 284 -8.82 -27.73 -8.52
C ILE A 284 -9.16 -29.06 -7.86
N GLN A 285 -10.45 -29.42 -7.78
CA GLN A 285 -10.88 -30.70 -7.22
C GLN A 285 -10.32 -31.88 -8.03
N SER A 286 -10.38 -31.80 -9.36
CA SER A 286 -9.84 -32.84 -10.25
C SER A 286 -8.32 -33.00 -10.10
N LYS A 287 -7.59 -31.89 -9.96
CA LYS A 287 -6.14 -31.88 -9.70
C LYS A 287 -5.81 -32.47 -8.32
N LEU A 288 -6.63 -32.16 -7.32
CA LEU A 288 -6.47 -32.70 -5.96
C LEU A 288 -6.68 -34.21 -5.98
N ASP A 289 -7.75 -34.70 -6.59
CA ASP A 289 -8.07 -36.12 -6.68
C ASP A 289 -6.92 -36.88 -7.39
N LYS A 290 -6.45 -36.37 -8.53
CA LYS A 290 -5.29 -36.96 -9.23
C LYS A 290 -4.02 -36.99 -8.38
N CYS A 291 -3.72 -35.90 -7.67
CA CYS A 291 -2.57 -35.83 -6.76
C CYS A 291 -2.68 -36.85 -5.62
N THR A 292 -3.90 -37.06 -5.10
CA THR A 292 -4.13 -38.07 -4.05
C THR A 292 -3.96 -39.49 -4.57
N GLU A 293 -4.39 -39.79 -5.79
CA GLU A 293 -4.17 -41.10 -6.43
C GLU A 293 -2.68 -41.39 -6.64
N GLU A 294 -1.93 -40.42 -7.18
CA GLU A 294 -0.48 -40.52 -7.39
C GLU A 294 0.26 -40.73 -6.05
N LYS A 295 -0.12 -39.98 -5.01
CA LYS A 295 0.41 -40.15 -3.66
C LYS A 295 0.15 -41.55 -3.12
N ASN A 296 -1.06 -42.08 -3.28
CA ASN A 296 -1.44 -43.41 -2.80
C ASN A 296 -0.68 -44.51 -3.56
N ALA A 297 -0.53 -44.36 -4.88
CA ALA A 297 0.26 -45.27 -5.70
C ALA A 297 1.73 -45.28 -5.27
N LEU A 298 2.33 -44.11 -5.04
CA LEU A 298 3.71 -43.99 -4.57
C LEU A 298 3.89 -44.57 -3.17
N ALA A 299 2.91 -44.37 -2.27
CA ALA A 299 2.94 -44.94 -0.93
C ALA A 299 2.91 -46.49 -0.96
N GLU A 300 2.14 -47.08 -1.87
CA GLU A 300 2.11 -48.53 -2.05
C GLU A 300 3.42 -49.08 -2.63
N ILE A 301 4.02 -48.39 -3.61
CA ILE A 301 5.34 -48.75 -4.14
C ILE A 301 6.39 -48.68 -3.04
N ASN A 302 6.41 -47.59 -2.25
CA ASN A 302 7.36 -47.42 -1.16
C ASN A 302 7.20 -48.53 -0.11
N ARG A 303 5.96 -48.90 0.23
CA ARG A 303 5.66 -50.01 1.15
C ARG A 303 6.21 -51.35 0.62
N LYS A 304 6.07 -51.62 -0.68
CA LYS A 304 6.64 -52.83 -1.32
C LYS A 304 8.17 -52.82 -1.26
N LEU A 305 8.80 -51.71 -1.63
CA LEU A 305 10.25 -51.58 -1.60
C LEU A 305 10.84 -51.76 -0.19
N ILE A 306 10.18 -51.24 0.85
CA ILE A 306 10.60 -51.45 2.24
C ILE A 306 10.54 -52.94 2.62
N LYS A 307 9.47 -53.65 2.24
CA LYS A 307 9.36 -55.10 2.48
C LYS A 307 10.45 -55.86 1.74
N ASP A 308 10.67 -55.55 0.47
CA ASP A 308 11.71 -56.20 -0.33
C ASP A 308 13.10 -55.94 0.26
N GLN A 309 13.38 -54.71 0.69
CA GLN A 309 14.61 -54.35 1.37
C GLN A 309 14.83 -55.19 2.65
N GLN A 310 13.78 -55.36 3.47
CA GLN A 310 13.85 -56.21 4.67
C GLN A 310 14.15 -57.67 4.32
N VAL A 311 13.49 -58.23 3.29
CA VAL A 311 13.73 -59.60 2.82
C VAL A 311 15.18 -59.77 2.36
N TRP A 312 15.71 -58.81 1.61
CA TRP A 312 17.11 -58.85 1.17
C TRP A 312 18.10 -58.71 2.32
N HIS A 313 17.83 -57.85 3.31
CA HIS A 313 18.68 -57.75 4.50
C HIS A 313 18.75 -59.07 5.27
N VAL A 314 17.63 -59.78 5.42
CA VAL A 314 17.62 -61.10 6.07
C VAL A 314 18.42 -62.12 5.25
N LYS A 315 18.18 -62.21 3.93
CA LYS A 315 18.91 -63.13 3.05
C LYS A 315 20.42 -62.90 3.05
N VAL A 316 20.86 -61.64 3.00
CA VAL A 316 22.29 -61.29 3.05
C VAL A 316 22.88 -61.76 4.36
N LYS A 317 22.21 -61.50 5.49
CA LYS A 317 22.66 -61.95 6.81
C LYS A 317 22.77 -63.48 6.90
N GLU A 318 21.78 -64.21 6.38
CA GLU A 318 21.81 -65.68 6.33
C GLU A 318 22.96 -66.21 5.46
N ILE A 319 23.28 -65.52 4.36
CA ILE A 319 24.43 -65.87 3.51
C ILE A 319 25.75 -65.60 4.23
N GLU A 320 25.90 -64.43 4.85
CA GLU A 320 27.07 -64.07 5.65
C GLU A 320 27.33 -65.08 6.77
N GLU A 321 26.28 -65.49 7.51
CA GLU A 321 26.40 -66.49 8.58
C GLU A 321 26.82 -67.87 8.04
N ARG A 322 26.30 -68.27 6.87
CA ARG A 322 26.66 -69.53 6.22
C ARG A 322 28.10 -69.53 5.73
N GLU A 323 28.52 -68.51 4.98
CA GLU A 323 29.92 -68.36 4.56
C GLU A 323 30.86 -68.30 5.76
N ALA A 324 30.50 -67.60 6.83
CA ALA A 324 31.31 -67.56 8.05
C ALA A 324 31.41 -68.92 8.75
N SER A 325 30.38 -69.77 8.66
CA SER A 325 30.44 -71.15 9.17
C SER A 325 31.31 -72.05 8.31
N GLU A 326 31.19 -71.96 6.98
CA GLU A 326 32.01 -72.73 6.04
C GLU A 326 33.48 -72.31 6.11
N SER A 327 33.77 -71.01 6.19
CA SER A 327 35.12 -70.49 6.38
C SER A 327 35.74 -71.00 7.67
N ARG A 328 34.99 -71.02 8.78
CA ARG A 328 35.47 -71.59 10.06
C ARG A 328 35.81 -73.07 9.95
N LEU A 329 34.98 -73.87 9.29
CA LEU A 329 35.26 -75.29 9.06
C LEU A 329 36.47 -75.51 8.16
N MET A 330 36.64 -74.69 7.13
CA MET A 330 37.83 -74.73 6.27
C MET A 330 39.08 -74.33 7.05
N ASP A 331 39.02 -73.29 7.88
CA ASP A 331 40.13 -72.85 8.73
C ASP A 331 40.52 -73.94 9.75
N GLU A 332 39.55 -74.59 10.40
CA GLU A 332 39.78 -75.73 11.30
C GLU A 332 40.48 -76.89 10.58
N LYS A 333 40.03 -77.21 9.35
CA LYS A 333 40.65 -78.28 8.56
C LYS A 333 42.04 -77.92 8.06
N ILE A 334 42.29 -76.65 7.72
CA ILE A 334 43.62 -76.15 7.36
C ILE A 334 44.54 -76.30 8.56
N LEU A 335 44.10 -75.91 9.77
CA LEU A 335 44.90 -76.05 10.99
C LEU A 335 45.26 -77.51 11.30
N ASP A 336 44.30 -78.43 11.20
CA ASP A 336 44.53 -79.87 11.38
C ASP A 336 45.53 -80.43 10.35
N LEU A 337 45.36 -80.08 9.06
CA LEU A 337 46.30 -80.49 8.01
C LEU A 337 47.70 -79.88 8.19
N GLU A 338 47.79 -78.63 8.63
CA GLU A 338 49.05 -77.97 8.96
C GLU A 338 49.76 -78.66 10.13
N GLU A 339 49.02 -79.11 11.14
CA GLU A 339 49.55 -79.90 12.26
C GLU A 339 50.04 -81.27 11.80
N GLN A 340 49.25 -82.00 10.99
CA GLN A 340 49.67 -83.28 10.41
C GLN A 340 50.93 -83.13 9.54
N VAL A 341 51.02 -82.09 8.72
CA VAL A 341 52.23 -81.81 7.91
C VAL A 341 53.42 -81.47 8.81
N ARG A 342 53.19 -80.76 9.93
CA ARG A 342 54.24 -80.47 10.91
C ARG A 342 54.76 -81.76 11.55
N ASP A 343 53.88 -82.66 11.96
CA ASP A 343 54.25 -83.95 12.54
C ASP A 343 55.01 -84.84 11.54
N LEU A 344 54.55 -84.90 10.28
CA LEU A 344 55.25 -85.61 9.21
C LEU A 344 56.65 -85.04 8.94
N LYS A 345 56.80 -83.71 8.97
CA LYS A 345 58.11 -83.07 8.83
C LYS A 345 59.05 -83.49 9.97
N VAL A 346 58.57 -83.42 11.22
CA VAL A 346 59.36 -83.85 12.39
C VAL A 346 59.73 -85.33 12.30
N TYR A 347 58.81 -86.20 11.87
CA TYR A 347 59.08 -87.62 11.67
C TYR A 347 60.15 -87.89 10.60
N ILE A 348 60.05 -87.24 9.43
CA ILE A 348 61.02 -87.39 8.34
C ILE A 348 62.39 -86.85 8.75
N GLU A 349 62.43 -85.73 9.48
CA GLU A 349 63.68 -85.15 9.99
C GLU A 349 64.34 -86.07 11.01
N ALA A 350 63.56 -86.62 11.95
CA ALA A 350 64.04 -87.66 12.87
C ALA A 350 64.58 -88.88 12.12
N GLN A 351 63.87 -89.37 11.09
CA GLN A 351 64.33 -90.51 10.28
C GLN A 351 65.63 -90.19 9.53
N LYS A 352 65.76 -88.99 8.94
CA LYS A 352 67.01 -88.55 8.29
C LYS A 352 68.17 -88.50 9.27
N THR A 353 67.97 -87.94 10.46
CA THR A 353 69.01 -87.92 11.50
C THR A 353 69.44 -89.32 11.94
N LEU A 354 68.49 -90.27 12.00
CA LEU A 354 68.79 -91.68 12.31
C LEU A 354 69.54 -92.39 11.17
N THR A 355 69.31 -92.02 9.91
CA THR A 355 70.04 -92.61 8.76
C THR A 355 71.40 -91.97 8.49
N ASP A 356 71.58 -90.68 8.78
CA ASP A 356 72.89 -90.01 8.69
C ASP A 356 73.84 -90.43 9.83
N MET A 357 73.30 -90.98 10.94
CA MET A 357 74.07 -91.56 12.04
C MET A 357 74.50 -93.01 11.71
N THR A 358 75.79 -93.18 11.39
CA THR A 358 76.44 -94.46 11.08
C THR A 358 77.01 -95.15 12.33
N ASP A 359 76.19 -95.33 13.37
CA ASP A 359 76.57 -96.17 14.53
C ASP A 359 75.33 -96.80 15.21
N SER A 360 75.07 -98.08 14.92
CA SER A 360 73.78 -98.75 15.16
C SER A 360 73.57 -99.28 16.59
N ASP A 361 74.56 -99.20 17.48
CA ASP A 361 74.55 -99.96 18.74
C ASP A 361 74.24 -99.15 20.02
N SER A 362 74.07 -97.82 19.95
CA SER A 362 73.87 -96.96 21.14
C SER A 362 72.42 -96.54 21.45
N ILE A 363 71.42 -96.85 20.61
CA ILE A 363 70.11 -96.14 20.65
C ILE A 363 68.98 -96.98 21.31
N LYS A 364 69.29 -98.10 21.96
CA LYS A 364 68.28 -98.83 22.77
C LYS A 364 68.03 -98.10 24.10
N GLY A 365 67.19 -97.07 24.09
CA GLY A 365 66.65 -96.44 25.31
C GLY A 365 66.32 -94.94 25.27
N GLY A 366 66.43 -94.26 24.13
CA GLY A 366 66.19 -92.80 24.06
C GLY A 366 64.71 -92.42 24.12
N THR A 367 64.34 -91.49 25.00
CA THR A 367 62.99 -90.90 25.12
C THR A 367 62.89 -89.63 24.25
N VAL A 368 61.84 -89.53 23.44
CA VAL A 368 61.55 -88.38 22.55
C VAL A 368 60.86 -87.27 23.35
N LEU A 369 61.38 -86.04 23.28
CA LEU A 369 60.76 -84.85 23.88
C LEU A 369 60.07 -83.97 22.80
N PRO A 370 59.00 -83.23 23.15
CA PRO A 370 58.26 -82.42 22.19
C PRO A 370 59.08 -81.23 21.65
N VAL A 371 58.90 -80.93 20.35
CA VAL A 371 59.54 -79.80 19.66
C VAL A 371 58.81 -78.48 20.00
N PRO A 372 59.51 -77.36 20.28
CA PRO A 372 58.86 -76.07 20.55
C PRO A 372 58.30 -75.43 19.27
N SER A 373 57.11 -74.82 19.36
CA SER A 373 56.49 -74.11 18.25
C SER A 373 57.22 -72.80 17.92
N THR A 374 57.67 -72.66 16.66
CA THR A 374 58.19 -71.40 16.13
C THR A 374 57.05 -70.42 15.88
N GLN A 375 57.00 -69.34 16.66
CA GLN A 375 56.09 -68.21 16.44
C GLN A 375 56.48 -67.46 15.16
N SER A 376 55.56 -67.38 14.19
CA SER A 376 55.67 -66.46 13.07
C SER A 376 55.17 -65.07 13.49
N SER A 377 56.07 -64.10 13.44
CA SER A 377 55.78 -62.69 13.61
C SER A 377 55.19 -62.09 12.33
N SER A 378 53.96 -61.56 12.37
CA SER A 378 53.46 -60.66 11.34
C SER A 378 52.65 -59.48 11.92
N THR A 379 53.34 -58.33 11.94
CA THR A 379 52.90 -57.01 11.46
C THR A 379 51.55 -56.42 11.91
N ASN A 380 51.67 -55.40 12.79
CA ASN A 380 50.98 -54.10 12.81
C ASN A 380 49.65 -53.97 12.04
N THR A 381 48.55 -54.06 12.78
CA THR A 381 47.23 -53.59 12.38
C THR A 381 47.17 -52.05 12.35
N ARG A 382 46.79 -51.53 11.20
CA ARG A 382 46.41 -50.13 10.96
C ARG A 382 45.20 -49.74 11.81
N ARG A 383 45.32 -48.61 12.52
CA ARG A 383 44.21 -47.86 13.14
C ARG A 383 43.16 -47.49 12.08
N HIS A 384 41.94 -48.01 12.22
CA HIS A 384 40.75 -47.47 11.56
C HIS A 384 39.92 -46.61 12.52
N LYS A 385 39.41 -45.53 11.94
CA LYS A 385 38.69 -44.40 12.53
C LYS A 385 37.43 -44.80 13.29
N LYS A 386 37.24 -44.15 14.44
CA LYS A 386 35.97 -44.10 15.19
C LYS A 386 35.02 -43.12 14.46
N ALA A 387 33.94 -43.63 13.89
CA ALA A 387 32.83 -42.82 13.40
C ALA A 387 31.98 -42.37 14.59
N GLY A 388 32.03 -41.07 14.89
CA GLY A 388 31.18 -40.39 15.86
C GLY A 388 29.85 -40.00 15.24
N ARG A 389 28.81 -40.70 15.69
CA ARG A 389 27.38 -40.40 15.74
C ARG A 389 26.98 -38.91 15.62
N ARG A 390 26.06 -38.64 14.68
CA ARG A 390 25.22 -37.43 14.61
C ARG A 390 24.40 -37.23 15.90
N ARG A 391 24.27 -35.97 16.34
CA ARG A 391 23.03 -35.38 16.86
C ARG A 391 23.07 -33.86 16.66
N ASN A 392 21.91 -33.34 16.25
CA ASN A 392 21.55 -32.00 15.76
C ASN A 392 21.97 -31.68 14.33
#